data_AF-A0A373NHL6-F1
#
_entry.id   AF-A0A373NHL6-F1
#
_cell.length_a   1.000
_cell.length_b   1.000
_cell.length_c   1.000
_cell.angle_alpha   90.00
_cell.angle_beta   90.00
_cell.angle_gamma   90.00
#
_symmetry.space_group_name_H-M   'P 1'
#
loop_
_entity.id
_entity.type
_entity.pdbx_description
1 polymer ?
#
loop_
_entity_poly.entity_id
_entity_poly.type
_entity_poly.pdbx_seq_one_letter_code
_entity_poly.pdbx_strand_id
1 'polypeptide(L)'
;MLYHRLLNINTESSKNRAKYIQETYLTAPTVNATRELKICNEAYDVDIKRLYQSILDNESVSEENVFYKAFSYFDNELSSYSFERLVMFQEKLLSINVVEIISTQEEEIYNIFEVLNARGKKLKQMELLKNHVMKYIQPRTTDVVDKAKEKWNKILNNCKDLPDEDSMLGHFCKCYIKKRAENSDMVYKLIKEEVPLENLSRFLDDLVEYSSAYAIIASKNDDTDIEYFDIKRNYQVRSLLAAIEVLYKREMITEDDCKTCFHNLRNFFFLFHSCSYTSNKTDKAIANAAFDVYHTKSEMDFKYVISDVFRELSKFISSSTVDELMFTTSSMHYSLKNSAYKSNHRIVKYILYCLYMPDQRDTVLDQSRLTIEHLLNDDGSVRNSSIYNLTLTSGEINSNELKNRGLVEKIGILKSRSSVIANQKLDEYLDAQGEYLEDKRKNDLKEQAISNVFKYEGSPFGYTKEMVDGYLKMKRALQSDEELLAVLLERGMNIQTYLSNNPAMQDAYNRFLTLCGTTS
;
A
#
# COMPACT_ATOMS: atom_id res chain seq x y z
N MET A 1 15.76 -29.72 17.87
CA MET A 1 14.63 -30.65 17.66
C MET A 1 15.07 -32.10 17.86
N LEU A 2 15.95 -32.69 17.02
CA LEU A 2 16.38 -34.09 17.15
C LEU A 2 16.97 -34.42 18.54
N TYR A 3 17.84 -33.54 19.06
CA TYR A 3 18.37 -33.63 20.42
C TYR A 3 17.26 -33.68 21.49
N HIS A 4 16.30 -32.76 21.43
CA HIS A 4 15.14 -32.69 22.34
C HIS A 4 14.31 -33.99 22.31
N ARG A 5 14.03 -34.55 21.13
CA ARG A 5 13.29 -35.81 21.02
C ARG A 5 14.03 -37.01 21.59
N LEU A 6 15.35 -37.08 21.40
CA LEU A 6 16.16 -38.15 22.01
C LEU A 6 16.19 -38.06 23.54
N LEU A 7 16.17 -36.86 24.13
CA LEU A 7 16.02 -36.69 25.58
C LEU A 7 14.68 -37.23 26.10
N ASN A 8 13.59 -36.97 25.36
CA ASN A 8 12.24 -37.38 25.74
C ASN A 8 12.00 -38.90 25.71
N ILE A 9 12.73 -39.66 24.88
CA ILE A 9 12.64 -41.14 24.84
C ILE A 9 13.19 -41.77 26.14
N ASN A 10 14.13 -41.09 26.81
CA ASN A 10 14.63 -41.41 28.15
C ASN A 10 15.22 -42.84 28.34
N THR A 11 15.60 -43.55 27.27
CA THR A 11 16.38 -44.79 27.33
C THR A 11 17.88 -44.50 27.39
N GLU A 12 18.69 -45.43 27.90
CA GLU A 12 20.15 -45.26 27.95
C GLU A 12 20.77 -45.02 26.56
N SER A 13 20.34 -45.79 25.55
CA SER A 13 20.74 -45.60 24.15
C SER A 13 20.36 -44.22 23.61
N SER A 14 19.16 -43.72 23.94
CA SER A 14 18.71 -42.38 23.51
C SER A 14 19.51 -41.25 24.17
N LYS A 15 19.83 -41.39 25.47
CA LYS A 15 20.67 -40.42 26.21
C LYS A 15 22.09 -40.37 25.67
N ASN A 16 22.69 -41.53 25.38
CA ASN A 16 24.02 -41.61 24.78
C ASN A 16 24.03 -40.95 23.39
N ARG A 17 22.99 -41.15 22.59
CA ARG A 17 22.87 -40.51 21.27
C ARG A 17 22.61 -39.01 21.37
N ALA A 18 21.78 -38.56 22.32
CA ALA A 18 21.53 -37.15 22.59
C ALA A 18 22.84 -36.45 23.00
N LYS A 19 23.60 -37.05 23.91
CA LYS A 19 24.92 -36.58 24.33
C LYS A 19 25.89 -36.46 23.15
N TYR A 20 25.95 -37.49 22.30
CA TYR A 20 26.75 -37.45 21.07
C TYR A 20 26.38 -36.25 20.18
N ILE A 21 25.08 -35.98 19.97
CA ILE A 21 24.65 -34.83 19.15
C ILE A 21 25.05 -33.51 19.79
N GLN A 22 24.82 -33.37 21.10
CA GLN A 22 25.15 -32.17 21.85
C GLN A 22 26.64 -31.85 21.79
N GLU A 23 27.48 -32.86 21.99
CA GLU A 23 28.93 -32.71 22.05
C GLU A 23 29.56 -32.56 20.65
N THR A 24 28.97 -33.17 19.63
CA THR A 24 29.55 -33.18 18.28
C THR A 24 29.06 -32.00 17.45
N TYR A 25 27.76 -31.68 17.48
CA TYR A 25 27.16 -30.74 16.53
C TYR A 25 26.65 -29.45 17.17
N LEU A 26 26.19 -29.49 18.42
CA LEU A 26 25.59 -28.31 19.05
C LEU A 26 26.61 -27.47 19.83
N THR A 27 27.57 -28.09 20.50
CA THR A 27 28.50 -27.38 21.40
C THR A 27 29.97 -27.73 21.17
N ALA A 28 30.86 -26.77 21.40
CA ALA A 28 32.31 -26.93 21.37
C ALA A 28 32.92 -26.61 22.75
N PRO A 29 34.01 -27.29 23.16
CA PRO A 29 34.76 -26.91 24.33
C PRO A 29 35.48 -25.57 24.13
N THR A 30 35.49 -24.74 25.16
CA THR A 30 36.23 -23.47 25.23
C THR A 30 37.56 -23.67 25.95
N VAL A 31 38.42 -22.64 25.88
CA VAL A 31 39.69 -22.58 26.61
C VAL A 31 39.50 -22.71 28.14
N ASN A 32 38.33 -22.30 28.65
CA ASN A 32 37.99 -22.36 30.08
C ASN A 32 37.33 -23.68 30.49
N ALA A 33 37.39 -24.72 29.66
CA ALA A 33 36.72 -26.01 29.86
C ALA A 33 35.19 -25.92 30.01
N THR A 34 34.57 -24.80 29.61
CA THR A 34 33.13 -24.69 29.43
C THR A 34 32.75 -25.12 28.02
N ARG A 35 31.47 -25.40 27.75
CA ARG A 35 30.99 -25.67 26.39
C ARG A 35 30.11 -24.52 25.92
N GLU A 36 30.37 -24.03 24.71
CA GLU A 36 29.60 -22.98 24.06
C GLU A 36 28.94 -23.51 22.79
N LEU A 37 27.86 -22.86 22.36
CA LEU A 37 27.15 -23.23 21.14
C LEU A 37 28.03 -23.02 19.91
N LYS A 38 28.05 -24.02 19.02
CA LYS A 38 28.75 -23.94 17.72
C LYS A 38 28.03 -23.05 16.71
N ILE A 39 26.73 -22.88 16.89
CA ILE A 39 25.89 -22.10 15.98
C ILE A 39 26.00 -20.64 16.42
N CYS A 40 26.68 -19.83 15.60
CA CYS A 40 26.79 -18.39 15.80
C CYS A 40 26.15 -17.67 14.62
N ASN A 41 25.18 -16.82 14.90
CA ASN A 41 24.59 -15.92 13.92
C ASN A 41 24.23 -14.62 14.62
N GLU A 42 24.90 -13.52 14.29
CA GLU A 42 24.74 -12.23 14.96
C GLU A 42 23.29 -11.75 15.03
N ALA A 43 22.48 -12.03 14.00
CA ALA A 43 21.08 -11.61 13.96
C ALA A 43 20.15 -12.46 14.84
N TYR A 44 20.55 -13.69 15.18
CA TYR A 44 19.67 -14.69 15.83
C TYR A 44 20.28 -15.35 17.07
N ASP A 45 21.44 -14.89 17.54
CA ASP A 45 22.19 -15.51 18.63
C ASP A 45 21.36 -15.58 19.93
N VAL A 46 20.58 -14.53 20.21
CA VAL A 46 19.66 -14.46 21.36
C VAL A 46 18.57 -15.54 21.26
N ASP A 47 17.91 -15.66 20.10
CA ASP A 47 16.86 -16.66 19.88
C ASP A 47 17.40 -18.09 19.91
N ILE A 48 18.58 -18.33 19.33
CA ILE A 48 19.23 -19.65 19.33
C ILE A 48 19.58 -20.06 20.77
N LYS A 49 20.15 -19.15 21.55
CA LYS A 49 20.50 -19.40 22.97
C LYS A 49 19.25 -19.65 23.81
N ARG A 50 18.20 -18.83 23.68
CA ARG A 50 16.92 -19.02 24.39
C ARG A 50 16.27 -20.35 24.04
N LEU A 51 16.24 -20.70 22.75
CA LEU A 51 15.70 -21.98 22.27
C LEU A 51 16.46 -23.16 22.88
N TYR A 52 17.79 -23.13 22.82
CA TYR A 52 18.62 -24.19 23.36
C TYR A 52 18.49 -24.33 24.88
N GLN A 53 18.46 -23.21 25.60
CA GLN A 53 18.28 -23.19 27.05
C GLN A 53 16.94 -23.78 27.47
N SER A 54 15.85 -23.41 26.77
CA SER A 54 14.50 -23.98 27.03
C SER A 54 14.51 -25.51 26.91
N ILE A 55 15.25 -26.06 25.94
CA ILE A 55 15.38 -27.52 25.75
C ILE A 55 16.17 -28.17 26.89
N LEU A 56 17.21 -27.51 27.41
CA LEU A 56 18.01 -28.02 28.53
C LEU A 56 17.21 -28.02 29.83
N ASP A 57 16.45 -26.96 30.06
CA ASP A 57 15.64 -26.77 31.27
C ASP A 57 14.31 -27.56 31.21
N ASN A 58 14.06 -28.23 30.08
CA ASN A 58 12.83 -28.98 29.82
C ASN A 58 11.57 -28.10 29.90
N GLU A 59 11.70 -26.85 29.45
CA GLU A 59 10.64 -25.85 29.37
C GLU A 59 10.06 -25.74 27.96
N SER A 60 8.86 -25.18 27.84
CA SER A 60 8.25 -24.88 26.54
C SER A 60 8.98 -23.73 25.85
N VAL A 61 9.28 -23.89 24.56
CA VAL A 61 9.85 -22.83 23.73
C VAL A 61 8.85 -21.68 23.57
N SER A 62 9.28 -20.45 23.84
CA SER A 62 8.45 -19.25 23.68
C SER A 62 7.97 -19.05 22.24
N GLU A 63 6.69 -18.67 22.07
CA GLU A 63 6.11 -18.36 20.75
C GLU A 63 6.72 -17.11 20.10
N GLU A 64 7.33 -16.23 20.90
CA GLU A 64 8.04 -15.03 20.43
C GLU A 64 9.38 -15.36 19.75
N ASN A 65 9.92 -16.58 19.96
CA ASN A 65 11.17 -16.99 19.34
C ASN A 65 10.99 -17.17 17.84
N VAL A 66 11.88 -16.58 17.03
CA VAL A 66 11.78 -16.65 15.56
C VAL A 66 11.79 -18.08 15.00
N PHE A 67 12.38 -19.03 15.73
CA PHE A 67 12.43 -20.44 15.34
C PHE A 67 11.27 -21.27 15.89
N TYR A 68 10.34 -20.69 16.66
CA TYR A 68 9.25 -21.43 17.32
C TYR A 68 8.42 -22.27 16.33
N LYS A 69 8.00 -21.69 15.21
CA LYS A 69 7.18 -22.39 14.20
C LYS A 69 7.92 -23.59 13.61
N ALA A 70 9.19 -23.39 13.24
CA ALA A 70 10.02 -24.46 12.69
C ALA A 70 10.29 -25.54 13.75
N PHE A 71 10.61 -25.13 14.97
CA PHE A 71 10.84 -26.05 16.09
C PHE A 71 9.60 -26.90 16.35
N SER A 72 8.44 -26.28 16.54
CA SER A 72 7.18 -26.95 16.83
C SER A 72 6.77 -27.91 15.72
N TYR A 73 6.94 -27.52 14.46
CA TYR A 73 6.66 -28.40 13.32
C TYR A 73 7.51 -29.67 13.36
N PHE A 74 8.84 -29.53 13.45
CA PHE A 74 9.74 -30.70 13.45
C PHE A 74 9.66 -31.50 14.75
N ASP A 75 9.43 -30.85 15.89
CA ASP A 75 9.22 -31.53 17.15
C ASP A 75 7.97 -32.44 17.03
N ASN A 76 6.85 -31.91 16.54
CA ASN A 76 5.63 -32.69 16.30
C ASN A 76 5.85 -33.83 15.29
N GLU A 77 6.50 -33.57 14.15
CA GLU A 77 6.78 -34.60 13.14
C GLU A 77 7.60 -35.76 13.72
N LEU A 78 8.67 -35.42 14.45
CA LEU A 78 9.58 -36.39 15.06
C LEU A 78 9.00 -37.09 16.30
N SER A 79 7.87 -36.62 16.84
CA SER A 79 7.22 -37.24 18.01
C SER A 79 6.77 -38.67 17.76
N SER A 80 6.41 -38.98 16.51
CA SER A 80 5.92 -40.29 16.10
C SER A 80 7.04 -41.30 15.79
N TYR A 81 8.31 -40.87 15.87
CA TYR A 81 9.44 -41.68 15.43
C TYR A 81 9.97 -42.55 16.58
N SER A 82 10.22 -43.83 16.29
CA SER A 82 10.97 -44.70 17.22
C SER A 82 12.44 -44.26 17.30
N PHE A 83 13.16 -44.75 18.31
CA PHE A 83 14.59 -44.49 18.46
C PHE A 83 15.37 -44.88 17.19
N GLU A 84 15.11 -46.06 16.61
CA GLU A 84 15.76 -46.54 15.39
C GLU A 84 15.49 -45.60 14.22
N ARG A 85 14.25 -45.11 14.10
CA ARG A 85 13.85 -44.18 13.05
C ARG A 85 14.53 -42.81 13.21
N LEU A 86 14.70 -42.33 14.44
CA LEU A 86 15.46 -41.10 14.73
C LEU A 86 16.95 -41.25 14.39
N VAL A 87 17.54 -42.42 14.67
CA VAL A 87 18.93 -42.73 14.29
C VAL A 87 19.09 -42.72 12.77
N MET A 88 18.19 -43.41 12.06
CA MET A 88 18.16 -43.39 10.59
C MET A 88 17.98 -41.98 10.03
N PHE A 89 17.09 -41.18 10.61
CA PHE A 89 16.89 -39.79 10.22
C PHE A 89 18.17 -38.96 10.37
N GLN A 90 18.88 -39.11 11.49
CA GLN A 90 20.17 -38.45 11.71
C GLN A 90 21.21 -38.86 10.67
N GLU A 91 21.34 -40.15 10.38
CA GLU A 91 22.30 -40.66 9.39
C GLU A 91 22.00 -40.11 7.99
N LYS A 92 20.72 -40.04 7.62
CA LYS A 92 20.29 -39.41 6.37
C LYS A 92 20.59 -37.92 6.34
N LEU A 93 20.34 -37.20 7.43
CA LEU A 93 20.67 -35.78 7.55
C LEU A 93 22.18 -35.54 7.35
N LEU A 94 23.02 -36.39 7.95
CA LEU A 94 24.48 -36.31 7.82
C LEU A 94 25.01 -36.74 6.44
N SER A 95 24.20 -37.44 5.64
CA SER A 95 24.55 -37.81 4.26
C SER A 95 24.30 -36.70 3.24
N ILE A 96 23.73 -35.57 3.65
CA ILE A 96 23.47 -34.42 2.76
C ILE A 96 24.81 -33.74 2.43
N ASN A 97 25.10 -33.63 1.13
CA ASN A 97 26.25 -32.88 0.64
C ASN A 97 25.89 -31.39 0.53
N VAL A 98 26.61 -30.55 1.26
CA VAL A 98 26.51 -29.09 1.16
C VAL A 98 27.66 -28.57 0.31
N VAL A 99 27.33 -27.82 -0.74
CA VAL A 99 28.33 -27.10 -1.54
C VAL A 99 28.43 -25.69 -0.96
N GLU A 100 29.53 -25.43 -0.25
CA GLU A 100 29.85 -24.10 0.24
C GLU A 100 30.79 -23.40 -0.75
N ILE A 101 30.44 -22.17 -1.13
CA ILE A 101 31.27 -21.33 -1.99
C ILE A 101 31.70 -20.13 -1.17
N ILE A 102 33.00 -20.04 -0.90
CA ILE A 102 33.60 -18.97 -0.11
C ILE A 102 34.48 -18.16 -1.07
N SER A 103 34.31 -16.84 -1.08
CA SER A 103 35.27 -15.92 -1.70
C SER A 103 35.77 -14.93 -0.65
N THR A 104 37.04 -14.55 -0.79
CA THR A 104 37.69 -13.51 0.02
C THR A 104 37.31 -12.10 -0.43
N GLN A 105 36.70 -11.96 -1.62
CA GLN A 105 36.24 -10.69 -2.17
C GLN A 105 34.71 -10.66 -2.22
N GLU A 106 34.10 -9.71 -1.50
CA GLU A 106 32.63 -9.58 -1.42
C GLU A 106 32.01 -9.37 -2.82
N GLU A 107 32.71 -8.71 -3.75
CA GLU A 107 32.27 -8.49 -5.13
C GLU A 107 32.15 -9.80 -5.95
N GLU A 108 33.09 -10.73 -5.77
CA GLU A 108 33.07 -12.02 -6.45
C GLU A 108 31.87 -12.87 -6.03
N ILE A 109 31.44 -12.75 -4.76
CA ILE A 109 30.25 -13.45 -4.25
C ILE A 109 29.00 -13.02 -5.03
N TYR A 110 28.84 -11.72 -5.29
CA TYR A 110 27.71 -11.23 -6.09
C TYR A 110 27.78 -11.71 -7.55
N ASN A 111 28.97 -11.76 -8.16
CA ASN A 111 29.14 -12.32 -9.50
C ASN A 111 28.76 -13.81 -9.56
N ILE A 112 29.25 -14.60 -8.60
CA ILE A 112 28.93 -16.02 -8.50
C ILE A 112 27.42 -16.20 -8.30
N PHE A 113 26.80 -15.39 -7.43
CA PHE A 113 25.37 -15.42 -7.18
C PHE A 113 24.56 -15.10 -8.45
N GLU A 114 24.93 -14.06 -9.21
CA GLU A 114 24.28 -13.72 -10.49
C GLU A 114 24.38 -14.87 -11.50
N VAL A 115 25.56 -15.49 -11.64
CA VAL A 115 25.80 -16.59 -12.59
C VAL A 115 25.04 -17.86 -12.20
N LEU A 116 25.00 -18.21 -10.91
CA LEU A 116 24.28 -19.39 -10.42
C LEU A 116 22.77 -19.23 -10.59
N ASN A 117 22.23 -18.05 -10.26
CA ASN A 117 20.79 -17.80 -10.38
C ASN A 117 20.31 -17.68 -11.82
N ALA A 118 21.17 -17.26 -12.76
CA ALA A 118 20.83 -17.23 -14.17
C ALA A 118 20.47 -18.62 -14.75
N ARG A 119 20.86 -19.71 -14.07
CA ARG A 119 20.54 -21.10 -14.45
C ARG A 119 19.35 -21.70 -13.69
N GLY A 120 18.82 -20.98 -12.69
CA GLY A 120 17.78 -21.46 -11.78
C GLY A 120 16.44 -20.73 -11.92
N LYS A 121 15.66 -20.70 -10.82
CA LYS A 121 14.41 -19.92 -10.74
C LYS A 121 14.73 -18.44 -10.95
N LYS A 122 13.96 -17.75 -11.80
CA LYS A 122 14.12 -16.31 -12.07
C LYS A 122 14.01 -15.51 -10.76
N LEU A 123 15.03 -14.72 -10.47
CA LEU A 123 15.05 -13.79 -9.33
C LEU A 123 13.98 -12.71 -9.52
N LYS A 124 13.45 -12.22 -8.40
CA LYS A 124 12.58 -11.04 -8.38
C LYS A 124 13.35 -9.77 -8.75
N GLN A 125 12.65 -8.74 -9.19
CA GLN A 125 13.25 -7.46 -9.55
C GLN A 125 13.92 -6.79 -8.34
N MET A 126 13.28 -6.89 -7.17
CA MET A 126 13.84 -6.39 -5.91
C MET A 126 15.15 -7.10 -5.53
N GLU A 127 15.24 -8.41 -5.74
CA GLU A 127 16.45 -9.19 -5.46
C GLU A 127 17.60 -8.83 -6.42
N LEU A 128 17.29 -8.65 -7.70
CA LEU A 128 18.26 -8.20 -8.70
C LEU A 128 18.80 -6.81 -8.37
N LEU A 129 17.92 -5.89 -7.97
CA LEU A 129 18.31 -4.55 -7.56
C LEU A 129 19.16 -4.57 -6.29
N LYS A 130 18.82 -5.42 -5.30
CA LYS A 130 19.65 -5.61 -4.10
C LYS A 130 21.07 -5.97 -4.48
N ASN A 131 21.24 -6.98 -5.33
CA ASN A 131 22.56 -7.43 -5.75
C ASN A 131 23.33 -6.31 -6.47
N HIS A 132 22.66 -5.56 -7.35
CA HIS A 132 23.27 -4.43 -8.03
C HIS A 132 23.75 -3.34 -7.06
N VAL A 133 22.90 -2.95 -6.11
CA VAL A 133 23.24 -1.94 -5.09
C VAL A 133 24.42 -2.40 -4.25
N MET A 134 24.38 -3.61 -3.71
CA MET A 134 25.47 -4.13 -2.86
C MET A 134 26.79 -4.32 -3.61
N LYS A 135 26.72 -4.55 -4.93
CA LYS A 135 27.89 -4.73 -5.80
C LYS A 135 28.52 -3.41 -6.24
N TYR A 136 27.76 -2.34 -6.42
CA TYR A 136 28.27 -1.12 -7.05
C TYR A 136 28.21 0.14 -6.17
N ILE A 137 27.72 0.06 -4.93
CA ILE A 137 27.71 1.25 -4.07
C ILE A 137 29.12 1.76 -3.77
N GLN A 138 29.30 3.08 -3.84
CA GLN A 138 30.59 3.75 -3.62
C GLN A 138 30.46 4.82 -2.53
N PRO A 139 31.53 5.07 -1.74
CA PRO A 139 32.79 4.33 -1.72
C PRO A 139 32.64 2.95 -1.03
N ARG A 140 33.39 1.93 -1.47
CA ARG A 140 33.38 0.57 -0.87
C ARG A 140 34.09 0.47 0.49
N THR A 141 33.82 1.41 1.39
CA THR A 141 34.23 1.30 2.79
C THR A 141 33.25 0.42 3.56
N THR A 142 33.72 -0.30 4.59
CA THR A 142 32.89 -1.19 5.42
C THR A 142 31.65 -0.46 5.97
N ASP A 143 31.83 0.76 6.50
CA ASP A 143 30.74 1.60 7.02
C ASP A 143 29.65 1.87 5.95
N VAL A 144 30.04 2.24 4.73
CA VAL A 144 29.07 2.53 3.66
C VAL A 144 28.30 1.28 3.23
N VAL A 145 28.98 0.14 3.12
CA VAL A 145 28.34 -1.13 2.77
C VAL A 145 27.38 -1.57 3.88
N ASP A 146 27.75 -1.42 5.14
CA ASP A 146 26.89 -1.77 6.28
C ASP A 146 25.67 -0.85 6.36
N LYS A 147 25.84 0.47 6.17
CA LYS A 147 24.71 1.41 6.02
C LYS A 147 23.79 1.05 4.86
N ALA A 148 24.35 0.59 3.74
CA ALA A 148 23.55 0.12 2.60
C ALA A 148 22.72 -1.12 2.96
N LYS A 149 23.32 -2.08 3.69
CA LYS A 149 22.62 -3.27 4.22
C LYS A 149 21.49 -2.88 5.16
N GLU A 150 21.72 -1.94 6.08
CA GLU A 150 20.68 -1.41 6.98
C GLU A 150 19.54 -0.74 6.22
N LYS A 151 19.84 0.15 5.27
CA LYS A 151 18.85 0.81 4.40
C LYS A 151 18.03 -0.23 3.63
N TRP A 152 18.68 -1.27 3.11
CA TRP A 152 18.00 -2.35 2.40
C TRP A 152 17.07 -3.15 3.32
N ASN A 153 17.51 -3.47 4.53
CA ASN A 153 16.67 -4.14 5.52
C ASN A 153 15.45 -3.30 5.91
N LYS A 154 15.58 -1.97 5.97
CA LYS A 154 14.43 -1.06 6.15
C LYS A 154 13.44 -1.18 5.00
N ILE A 155 13.91 -1.19 3.74
CA ILE A 155 13.04 -1.39 2.56
C ILE A 155 12.29 -2.73 2.66
N LEU A 156 12.99 -3.83 2.97
CA LEU A 156 12.36 -5.15 3.12
C LEU A 156 11.32 -5.17 4.24
N ASN A 157 11.61 -4.54 5.39
CA ASN A 157 10.65 -4.43 6.49
C ASN A 157 9.41 -3.60 6.10
N ASN A 158 9.57 -2.54 5.32
CA ASN A 158 8.46 -1.75 4.78
C ASN A 158 7.61 -2.55 3.79
N CYS A 159 8.19 -3.56 3.12
CA CYS A 159 7.50 -4.42 2.16
C CYS A 159 6.92 -5.71 2.76
N LYS A 160 7.14 -6.01 4.05
CA LYS A 160 6.81 -7.32 4.65
C LYS A 160 5.33 -7.70 4.54
N ASP A 161 4.44 -6.71 4.60
CA ASP A 161 2.99 -6.89 4.58
C ASP A 161 2.41 -6.77 3.15
N LEU A 162 3.27 -6.52 2.16
CA LEU A 162 2.87 -6.49 0.76
C LEU A 162 2.76 -7.91 0.21
N PRO A 163 1.74 -8.19 -0.62
CA PRO A 163 1.66 -9.46 -1.34
C PRO A 163 2.86 -9.69 -2.27
N ASP A 164 3.39 -8.60 -2.84
CA ASP A 164 4.55 -8.63 -3.73
C ASP A 164 5.36 -7.32 -3.66
N GLU A 165 6.63 -7.43 -3.29
CA GLU A 165 7.60 -6.33 -3.19
C GLU A 165 7.96 -5.72 -4.57
N ASP A 166 7.89 -6.51 -5.65
CA ASP A 166 8.16 -6.02 -7.00
C ASP A 166 7.12 -4.99 -7.45
N SER A 167 5.90 -5.05 -6.89
CA SER A 167 4.86 -4.04 -7.14
C SER A 167 5.24 -2.66 -6.60
N MET A 168 5.85 -2.60 -5.41
CA MET A 168 6.33 -1.34 -4.83
C MET A 168 7.47 -0.77 -5.68
N LEU A 169 8.41 -1.63 -6.09
CA LEU A 169 9.52 -1.21 -6.93
C LEU A 169 9.04 -0.68 -8.30
N GLY A 170 8.07 -1.35 -8.91
CA GLY A 170 7.44 -0.90 -10.15
C GLY A 170 6.79 0.48 -10.01
N HIS A 171 6.11 0.74 -8.89
CA HIS A 171 5.51 2.05 -8.60
C HIS A 171 6.55 3.13 -8.30
N PHE A 172 7.61 2.81 -7.55
CA PHE A 172 8.73 3.72 -7.33
C PHE A 172 9.38 4.09 -8.66
N CYS A 173 9.63 3.11 -9.54
CA CYS A 173 10.18 3.36 -10.86
C CYS A 173 9.31 4.32 -11.69
N LYS A 174 7.96 4.24 -11.57
CA LYS A 174 7.05 5.18 -12.24
C LYS A 174 7.21 6.62 -11.73
N CYS A 175 7.56 6.80 -10.45
CA CYS A 175 7.79 8.10 -9.82
C CYS A 175 9.19 8.65 -10.10
N TYR A 176 10.21 7.78 -10.07
CA TYR A 176 11.61 8.16 -10.10
C TYR A 176 12.16 8.34 -11.52
N ILE A 177 11.70 7.53 -12.48
CA ILE A 177 12.21 7.51 -13.86
C ILE A 177 11.12 7.93 -14.84
N LYS A 178 11.44 8.89 -15.71
CA LYS A 178 10.49 9.40 -16.71
C LYS A 178 10.18 8.38 -17.80
N LYS A 179 11.18 7.59 -18.20
CA LYS A 179 11.01 6.46 -19.13
C LYS A 179 10.16 5.37 -18.47
N ARG A 180 9.49 4.56 -19.30
CA ARG A 180 8.61 3.48 -18.83
C ARG A 180 9.24 2.13 -19.11
N ALA A 181 9.18 1.24 -18.13
CA ALA A 181 9.51 -0.16 -18.33
C ALA A 181 8.46 -0.78 -19.25
N GLU A 182 8.90 -1.64 -20.19
CA GLU A 182 8.00 -2.32 -21.12
C GLU A 182 7.02 -3.26 -20.39
N ASN A 183 7.47 -3.83 -19.27
CA ASN A 183 6.69 -4.69 -18.37
C ASN A 183 7.34 -4.73 -16.98
N SER A 184 6.67 -5.37 -16.01
CA SER A 184 7.12 -5.52 -14.63
C SER A 184 8.51 -6.17 -14.51
N ASP A 185 8.86 -7.08 -15.41
CA ASP A 185 10.12 -7.83 -15.37
C ASP A 185 11.32 -7.06 -15.89
N MET A 186 11.08 -5.86 -16.45
CA MET A 186 12.12 -4.97 -16.98
C MET A 186 12.40 -3.77 -16.06
N VAL A 187 11.76 -3.71 -14.89
CA VAL A 187 11.92 -2.59 -13.95
C VAL A 187 13.38 -2.47 -13.49
N TYR A 188 14.02 -3.58 -13.09
CA TYR A 188 15.42 -3.57 -12.71
C TYR A 188 16.32 -3.12 -13.87
N LYS A 189 16.07 -3.63 -15.08
CA LYS A 189 16.84 -3.26 -16.28
C LYS A 189 16.78 -1.76 -16.52
N LEU A 190 15.59 -1.18 -16.43
CA LEU A 190 15.41 0.27 -16.60
C LEU A 190 16.14 1.08 -15.51
N ILE A 191 16.06 0.66 -14.25
CA ILE A 191 16.79 1.32 -13.16
C ILE A 191 18.29 1.29 -13.43
N LYS A 192 18.83 0.14 -13.85
CA LYS A 192 20.25 0.00 -14.18
C LYS A 192 20.69 0.89 -15.36
N GLU A 193 19.81 1.11 -16.33
CA GLU A 193 20.09 1.96 -17.49
C GLU A 193 20.03 3.47 -17.16
N GLU A 194 19.11 3.88 -16.29
CA GLU A 194 18.81 5.29 -16.03
C GLU A 194 19.45 5.84 -14.74
N VAL A 195 19.93 4.99 -13.84
CA VAL A 195 20.56 5.40 -12.58
C VAL A 195 22.07 5.16 -12.66
N PRO A 196 22.89 6.22 -12.85
CA PRO A 196 24.35 6.11 -12.81
C PRO A 196 24.86 5.61 -11.47
N LEU A 197 25.98 4.87 -11.48
CA LEU A 197 26.57 4.28 -10.26
C LEU A 197 26.93 5.33 -9.20
N GLU A 198 27.36 6.51 -9.62
CA GLU A 198 27.64 7.67 -8.74
C GLU A 198 26.39 8.16 -7.97
N ASN A 199 25.19 7.95 -8.53
CA ASN A 199 23.93 8.33 -7.90
C ASN A 199 23.28 7.18 -7.11
N LEU A 200 23.89 6.00 -7.06
CA LEU A 200 23.29 4.81 -6.47
C LEU A 200 23.02 4.95 -4.96
N SER A 201 23.88 5.70 -4.25
CA SER A 201 23.68 5.98 -2.82
C SER A 201 22.45 6.86 -2.58
N ARG A 202 22.30 7.94 -3.37
CA ARG A 202 21.12 8.80 -3.34
C ARG A 202 19.86 8.05 -3.76
N PHE A 203 19.93 7.25 -4.82
CA PHE A 203 18.83 6.39 -5.24
C PHE A 203 18.36 5.46 -4.12
N LEU A 204 19.30 4.88 -3.36
CA LEU A 204 18.96 4.02 -2.23
C LEU A 204 18.25 4.82 -1.11
N ASP A 205 18.67 6.05 -0.84
CA ASP A 205 17.99 6.93 0.12
C ASP A 205 16.57 7.27 -0.33
N ASP A 206 16.41 7.66 -1.58
CA ASP A 206 15.11 7.98 -2.17
C ASP A 206 14.18 6.74 -2.20
N LEU A 207 14.73 5.54 -2.40
CA LEU A 207 13.99 4.27 -2.33
C LEU A 207 13.56 3.93 -0.89
N VAL A 208 14.41 4.17 0.11
CA VAL A 208 14.04 3.99 1.53
C VAL A 208 12.87 4.90 1.90
N GLU A 209 12.98 6.18 1.53
CA GLU A 209 11.92 7.17 1.77
C GLU A 209 10.61 6.75 1.09
N TYR A 210 10.65 6.43 -0.20
CA TYR A 210 9.49 6.00 -0.94
C TYR A 210 8.87 4.72 -0.38
N SER A 211 9.68 3.71 -0.04
CA SER A 211 9.17 2.46 0.55
C SER A 211 8.43 2.72 1.87
N SER A 212 8.89 3.69 2.65
CA SER A 212 8.26 4.08 3.91
C SER A 212 6.92 4.79 3.70
N ALA A 213 6.80 5.64 2.67
CA ALA A 213 5.54 6.26 2.27
C ALA A 213 4.57 5.23 1.68
N TYR A 214 5.05 4.36 0.79
CA TYR A 214 4.26 3.32 0.15
C TYR A 214 3.69 2.32 1.16
N ALA A 215 4.43 1.99 2.22
CA ALA A 215 3.95 1.13 3.29
C ALA A 215 2.69 1.69 3.97
N ILE A 216 2.59 3.02 4.17
CA ILE A 216 1.41 3.68 4.73
C ILE A 216 0.22 3.57 3.77
N ILE A 217 0.47 3.77 2.48
CA ILE A 217 -0.59 3.68 1.45
C ILE A 217 -1.09 2.25 1.27
N ALA A 218 -0.22 1.26 1.48
CA ALA A 218 -0.54 -0.14 1.30
C ALA A 218 -1.01 -0.84 2.60
N SER A 219 -0.82 -0.21 3.75
CA SER A 219 -1.31 -0.74 5.03
C SER A 219 -2.82 -0.57 5.13
N LYS A 220 -3.48 -1.54 5.76
CA LYS A 220 -4.92 -1.50 6.02
C LYS A 220 -5.21 -0.51 7.14
N ASN A 221 -5.16 0.78 6.81
CA ASN A 221 -5.41 1.86 7.75
C ASN A 221 -6.92 2.16 7.83
N ASP A 222 -7.31 2.88 8.88
CA ASP A 222 -8.69 3.38 9.04
C ASP A 222 -9.00 4.59 8.13
N ASP A 223 -8.07 4.97 7.25
CA ASP A 223 -8.29 6.02 6.27
C ASP A 223 -9.31 5.57 5.22
N THR A 224 -10.48 6.21 5.27
CA THR A 224 -11.62 5.88 4.41
C THR A 224 -11.30 6.12 2.92
N ASP A 225 -10.51 7.14 2.59
CA ASP A 225 -10.17 7.44 1.20
C ASP A 225 -9.23 6.38 0.61
N ILE A 226 -8.27 5.88 1.40
CA ILE A 226 -7.36 4.80 1.01
C ILE A 226 -8.10 3.45 0.91
N GLU A 227 -9.03 3.17 1.84
CA GLU A 227 -9.80 1.91 1.88
C GLU A 227 -10.49 1.62 0.53
N TYR A 228 -11.00 2.65 -0.14
CA TYR A 228 -11.64 2.53 -1.44
C TYR A 228 -10.74 1.87 -2.49
N PHE A 229 -9.48 2.28 -2.57
CA PHE A 229 -8.53 1.77 -3.57
C PHE A 229 -8.19 0.31 -3.32
N ASP A 230 -8.16 -0.11 -2.06
CA ASP A 230 -7.96 -1.50 -1.65
C ASP A 230 -9.17 -2.37 -1.98
N ILE A 231 -10.38 -1.88 -1.69
CA ILE A 231 -11.63 -2.58 -2.03
C ILE A 231 -11.73 -2.80 -3.54
N LYS A 232 -11.43 -1.77 -4.34
CA LYS A 232 -11.47 -1.85 -5.81
C LYS A 232 -10.22 -2.44 -6.44
N ARG A 233 -9.19 -2.73 -5.66
CA ARG A 233 -7.88 -3.24 -6.12
C ARG A 233 -7.25 -2.35 -7.20
N ASN A 234 -7.45 -1.04 -7.10
CA ASN A 234 -6.92 -0.07 -8.06
C ASN A 234 -5.47 0.29 -7.71
N TYR A 235 -4.57 -0.69 -7.78
CA TYR A 235 -3.21 -0.52 -7.28
C TYR A 235 -2.36 0.45 -8.11
N GLN A 236 -2.76 0.76 -9.35
CA GLN A 236 -2.06 1.71 -10.22
C GLN A 236 -1.98 3.12 -9.62
N VAL A 237 -3.02 3.54 -8.89
CA VAL A 237 -3.07 4.86 -8.22
C VAL A 237 -2.06 4.98 -7.07
N ARG A 238 -1.60 3.85 -6.51
CA ARG A 238 -0.70 3.85 -5.36
C ARG A 238 0.62 4.55 -5.66
N SER A 239 1.08 4.58 -6.92
CA SER A 239 2.28 5.35 -7.27
C SER A 239 2.10 6.85 -7.03
N LEU A 240 0.93 7.39 -7.38
CA LEU A 240 0.61 8.81 -7.18
C LEU A 240 0.36 9.11 -5.69
N LEU A 241 -0.41 8.26 -5.00
CA LEU A 241 -0.65 8.41 -3.56
C LEU A 241 0.66 8.38 -2.76
N ALA A 242 1.54 7.43 -3.06
CA ALA A 242 2.84 7.34 -2.40
C ALA A 242 3.75 8.53 -2.75
N ALA A 243 3.68 9.08 -3.97
CA ALA A 243 4.41 10.30 -4.31
C ALA A 243 3.95 11.49 -3.46
N ILE A 244 2.64 11.68 -3.29
CA ILE A 244 2.07 12.74 -2.44
C ILE A 244 2.50 12.53 -0.98
N GLU A 245 2.41 11.29 -0.47
CA GLU A 245 2.83 10.95 0.90
C GLU A 245 4.33 11.19 1.13
N VAL A 246 5.18 10.95 0.13
CA VAL A 246 6.61 11.33 0.20
C VAL A 246 6.75 12.84 0.39
N LEU A 247 6.02 13.65 -0.37
CA LEU A 247 6.09 15.12 -0.24
C LEU A 247 5.61 15.60 1.12
N TYR A 248 4.58 14.95 1.68
CA TYR A 248 4.11 15.23 3.03
C TYR A 248 5.17 14.91 4.09
N LYS A 249 5.82 13.74 3.98
CA LYS A 249 6.93 13.36 4.87
C LYS A 249 8.16 14.25 4.76
N ARG A 250 8.37 14.89 3.61
CA ARG A 250 9.39 15.92 3.40
C ARG A 250 9.00 17.29 3.98
N GLU A 251 7.82 17.40 4.59
CA GLU A 251 7.23 18.66 5.08
C GLU A 251 7.08 19.71 3.96
N MET A 252 7.00 19.26 2.70
CA MET A 252 6.85 20.15 1.55
C MET A 252 5.39 20.53 1.27
N ILE A 253 4.46 19.68 1.71
CA ILE A 253 3.02 19.92 1.64
C ILE A 253 2.42 19.68 3.02
N THR A 254 1.27 20.29 3.28
CA THR A 254 0.56 20.12 4.55
C THR A 254 -0.24 18.81 4.59
N GLU A 255 -0.65 18.41 5.78
CA GLU A 255 -1.58 17.27 5.94
C GLU A 255 -2.91 17.54 5.20
N ASP A 256 -3.38 18.79 5.19
CA ASP A 256 -4.60 19.21 4.50
C ASP A 256 -4.46 19.07 2.98
N ASP A 257 -3.31 19.45 2.41
CA ASP A 257 -3.02 19.25 0.99
C ASP A 257 -3.05 17.75 0.63
N CYS A 258 -2.45 16.90 1.47
CA CYS A 258 -2.43 15.46 1.30
C CYS A 258 -3.85 14.86 1.31
N LYS A 259 -4.65 15.19 2.34
CA LYS A 259 -6.04 14.74 2.49
C LYS A 259 -6.92 15.22 1.34
N THR A 260 -6.80 16.49 0.95
CA THR A 260 -7.50 17.07 -0.20
C THR A 260 -7.22 16.27 -1.46
N CYS A 261 -5.95 15.90 -1.70
CA CYS A 261 -5.59 15.10 -2.86
C CYS A 261 -6.15 13.67 -2.80
N PHE A 262 -6.03 12.98 -1.67
CA PHE A 262 -6.52 11.61 -1.53
C PHE A 262 -8.03 11.54 -1.70
N HIS A 263 -8.74 12.46 -1.05
CA HIS A 263 -10.18 12.59 -1.14
C HIS A 263 -10.65 12.86 -2.58
N ASN A 264 -10.02 13.82 -3.27
CA ASN A 264 -10.40 14.16 -4.62
C ASN A 264 -10.07 13.04 -5.63
N LEU A 265 -8.94 12.33 -5.45
CA LEU A 265 -8.62 11.12 -6.22
C LEU A 265 -9.64 10.01 -5.97
N ARG A 266 -10.03 9.78 -4.72
CA ARG A 266 -11.05 8.78 -4.37
C ARG A 266 -12.37 9.10 -5.05
N ASN A 267 -12.81 10.36 -4.99
CA ASN A 267 -14.04 10.84 -5.62
C ASN A 267 -13.99 10.66 -7.15
N PHE A 268 -12.88 11.05 -7.78
CA PHE A 268 -12.66 10.83 -9.21
C PHE A 268 -12.84 9.35 -9.57
N PHE A 269 -12.11 8.45 -8.92
CA PHE A 269 -12.15 7.03 -9.25
C PHE A 269 -13.50 6.40 -8.91
N PHE A 270 -14.23 6.91 -7.91
CA PHE A 270 -15.61 6.50 -7.65
C PHE A 270 -16.53 6.81 -8.83
N LEU A 271 -16.56 8.07 -9.27
CA LEU A 271 -17.37 8.49 -10.42
C LEU A 271 -16.95 7.78 -11.71
N PHE A 272 -15.64 7.66 -11.94
CA PHE A 272 -15.07 7.00 -13.10
C PHE A 272 -15.46 5.51 -13.19
N HIS A 273 -15.41 4.77 -12.08
CA HIS A 273 -15.85 3.37 -12.06
C HIS A 273 -17.37 3.23 -12.14
N SER A 274 -18.13 4.25 -11.69
CA SER A 274 -19.59 4.27 -11.85
C SER A 274 -20.01 4.38 -13.31
N CYS A 275 -19.18 4.99 -14.16
CA CYS A 275 -19.34 4.99 -15.62
C CYS A 275 -18.89 3.68 -16.31
N SER A 276 -18.64 2.59 -15.56
CA SER A 276 -18.15 1.30 -16.06
C SER A 276 -16.81 1.36 -16.81
N TYR A 277 -16.00 2.38 -16.56
CA TYR A 277 -14.66 2.47 -17.14
C TYR A 277 -13.65 1.67 -16.32
N THR A 278 -12.63 1.12 -16.99
CA THR A 278 -11.55 0.35 -16.36
C THR A 278 -10.35 1.24 -16.08
N SER A 279 -9.67 1.00 -14.95
CA SER A 279 -8.53 1.81 -14.49
C SER A 279 -7.36 1.85 -15.50
N ASN A 280 -7.27 0.87 -16.40
CA ASN A 280 -6.30 0.85 -17.50
C ASN A 280 -6.38 2.08 -18.41
N LYS A 281 -7.54 2.73 -18.53
CA LYS A 281 -7.65 3.99 -19.30
C LYS A 281 -6.90 5.15 -18.64
N THR A 282 -6.70 5.09 -17.33
CA THR A 282 -6.04 6.14 -16.53
C THR A 282 -4.58 5.82 -16.23
N ASP A 283 -4.09 4.59 -16.44
CA ASP A 283 -2.75 4.15 -16.00
C ASP A 283 -1.63 5.06 -16.50
N LYS A 284 -1.66 5.46 -17.78
CA LYS A 284 -0.68 6.38 -18.35
C LYS A 284 -0.73 7.77 -17.70
N ALA A 285 -1.93 8.29 -17.47
CA ALA A 285 -2.13 9.59 -16.84
C ALA A 285 -1.63 9.57 -15.38
N ILE A 286 -1.97 8.52 -14.63
CA ILE A 286 -1.54 8.31 -13.24
C ILE A 286 -0.03 8.13 -13.15
N ALA A 287 0.58 7.35 -14.05
CA ALA A 287 2.02 7.17 -14.05
C ALA A 287 2.75 8.50 -14.33
N ASN A 288 2.24 9.32 -15.24
CA ASN A 288 2.81 10.65 -15.53
C ASN A 288 2.64 11.59 -14.35
N ALA A 289 1.43 11.66 -13.79
CA ALA A 289 1.14 12.43 -12.59
C ALA A 289 2.07 12.05 -11.43
N ALA A 290 2.28 10.75 -11.20
CA ALA A 290 3.16 10.27 -10.14
C ALA A 290 4.62 10.74 -10.32
N PHE A 291 5.12 10.76 -11.56
CA PHE A 291 6.45 11.30 -11.88
C PHE A 291 6.51 12.81 -11.64
N ASP A 292 5.55 13.55 -12.21
CA ASP A 292 5.54 15.02 -12.16
C ASP A 292 5.40 15.52 -10.72
N VAL A 293 4.51 14.91 -9.93
CA VAL A 293 4.30 15.23 -8.52
C VAL A 293 5.55 14.91 -7.69
N TYR A 294 6.14 13.72 -7.82
CA TYR A 294 7.32 13.32 -7.05
C TYR A 294 8.52 14.29 -7.23
N HIS A 295 8.61 14.95 -8.38
CA HIS A 295 9.70 15.86 -8.73
C HIS A 295 9.42 17.36 -8.47
N THR A 296 8.28 17.69 -7.88
CA THR A 296 7.97 19.07 -7.46
C THR A 296 8.98 19.58 -6.42
N LYS A 297 9.18 20.90 -6.40
CA LYS A 297 10.28 21.53 -5.63
C LYS A 297 9.82 22.46 -4.51
N SER A 298 8.55 22.82 -4.48
CA SER A 298 7.94 23.64 -3.43
C SER A 298 6.45 23.31 -3.32
N GLU A 299 5.82 23.74 -2.23
CA GLU A 299 4.37 23.62 -2.05
C GLU A 299 3.60 24.30 -3.20
N MET A 300 4.05 25.48 -3.63
CA MET A 300 3.48 26.22 -4.76
C MET A 300 3.55 25.40 -6.05
N ASP A 301 4.72 24.82 -6.33
CA ASP A 301 4.95 24.00 -7.52
C ASP A 301 4.07 22.74 -7.51
N PHE A 302 3.98 22.09 -6.35
CA PHE A 302 3.07 20.97 -6.14
C PHE A 302 1.64 21.34 -6.47
N LYS A 303 1.11 22.44 -5.91
CA LYS A 303 -0.27 22.86 -6.12
C LYS A 303 -0.61 23.13 -7.59
N TYR A 304 0.30 23.72 -8.35
CA TYR A 304 0.10 23.89 -9.80
C TYR A 304 0.15 22.57 -10.57
N VAL A 305 1.13 21.71 -10.27
CA VAL A 305 1.30 20.41 -10.94
C VAL A 305 0.11 19.48 -10.65
N ILE A 306 -0.31 19.35 -9.40
CA ILE A 306 -1.44 18.49 -9.04
C ILE A 306 -2.78 19.04 -9.56
N SER A 307 -2.93 20.37 -9.66
CA SER A 307 -4.11 20.98 -10.29
C SER A 307 -4.19 20.65 -11.79
N ASP A 308 -3.06 20.61 -12.49
CA ASP A 308 -3.01 20.13 -13.88
C ASP A 308 -3.46 18.66 -13.97
N VAL A 309 -2.96 17.81 -13.07
CA VAL A 309 -3.35 16.39 -12.98
C VAL A 309 -4.87 16.26 -12.81
N PHE A 310 -5.48 16.98 -11.86
CA PHE A 310 -6.93 16.90 -11.64
C PHE A 310 -7.73 17.40 -12.85
N ARG A 311 -7.25 18.40 -13.55
CA ARG A 311 -7.88 18.87 -14.79
C ARG A 311 -7.74 17.86 -15.94
N GLU A 312 -6.62 17.16 -16.05
CA GLU A 312 -6.48 16.08 -17.02
C GLU A 312 -7.40 14.89 -16.68
N LEU A 313 -7.49 14.53 -15.41
CA LEU A 313 -8.41 13.49 -14.94
C LEU A 313 -9.88 13.87 -15.17
N SER A 314 -10.26 15.15 -15.05
CA SER A 314 -11.63 15.58 -15.28
C SER A 314 -12.13 15.27 -16.70
N LYS A 315 -11.24 15.15 -17.68
CA LYS A 315 -11.59 14.81 -19.07
C LYS A 315 -12.12 13.38 -19.23
N PHE A 316 -11.87 12.51 -18.26
CA PHE A 316 -12.30 11.12 -18.30
C PHE A 316 -13.73 10.91 -17.81
N ILE A 317 -14.34 11.91 -17.17
CA ILE A 317 -15.71 11.85 -16.65
C ILE A 317 -16.55 13.00 -17.19
N SER A 318 -17.81 12.74 -17.48
CA SER A 318 -18.79 13.78 -17.83
C SER A 318 -19.97 13.70 -16.86
N SER A 319 -20.50 14.87 -16.46
CA SER A 319 -21.60 14.94 -15.51
C SER A 319 -22.85 14.21 -16.02
N SER A 320 -23.16 14.31 -17.31
CA SER A 320 -24.30 13.64 -17.92
C SER A 320 -24.18 12.12 -17.88
N THR A 321 -23.01 11.57 -18.20
CA THR A 321 -22.79 10.12 -18.18
C THR A 321 -22.75 9.57 -16.76
N VAL A 322 -22.16 10.32 -15.81
CA VAL A 322 -22.21 9.98 -14.39
C VAL A 322 -23.66 9.92 -13.91
N ASP A 323 -24.47 10.94 -14.19
CA ASP A 323 -25.87 10.98 -13.74
C ASP A 323 -26.74 9.84 -14.33
N GLU A 324 -26.50 9.49 -15.59
CA GLU A 324 -27.19 8.40 -16.29
C GLU A 324 -26.80 7.02 -15.74
N LEU A 325 -25.50 6.78 -15.49
CA LEU A 325 -24.98 5.46 -15.15
C LEU A 325 -24.84 5.20 -13.65
N MET A 326 -24.99 6.21 -12.78
CA MET A 326 -24.87 6.03 -11.34
C MET A 326 -25.84 4.96 -10.83
N PHE A 327 -25.33 4.04 -10.01
CA PHE A 327 -26.06 2.89 -9.45
C PHE A 327 -26.60 1.85 -10.45
N THR A 328 -26.24 1.95 -11.74
CA THR A 328 -26.60 0.92 -12.74
C THR A 328 -25.63 -0.26 -12.77
N THR A 329 -24.41 -0.07 -12.25
CA THR A 329 -23.33 -1.05 -12.35
C THR A 329 -23.49 -2.23 -11.39
N SER A 330 -22.97 -3.39 -11.77
CA SER A 330 -23.03 -4.60 -10.94
C SER A 330 -22.39 -4.43 -9.56
N SER A 331 -21.36 -3.58 -9.41
CA SER A 331 -20.72 -3.30 -8.11
C SER A 331 -21.62 -2.57 -7.11
N MET A 332 -22.76 -2.03 -7.56
CA MET A 332 -23.75 -1.35 -6.73
C MET A 332 -24.87 -2.31 -6.26
N HIS A 333 -24.67 -3.61 -6.46
CA HIS A 333 -25.61 -4.65 -6.09
C HIS A 333 -24.99 -5.61 -5.07
N TYR A 334 -25.77 -6.01 -4.06
CA TYR A 334 -25.38 -7.02 -3.07
C TYR A 334 -26.54 -7.98 -2.77
N SER A 335 -26.24 -9.28 -2.82
CA SER A 335 -27.19 -10.35 -2.49
C SER A 335 -26.42 -11.59 -2.02
N LEU A 336 -26.99 -12.30 -1.06
CA LEU A 336 -26.51 -13.61 -0.61
C LEU A 336 -27.02 -14.74 -1.52
N LYS A 337 -28.14 -14.52 -2.21
CA LYS A 337 -28.78 -15.47 -3.13
C LYS A 337 -28.24 -15.38 -4.56
N ASN A 338 -27.62 -14.26 -4.94
CA ASN A 338 -26.97 -14.09 -6.25
C ASN A 338 -25.45 -14.13 -6.12
N SER A 339 -24.83 -15.18 -6.67
CA SER A 339 -23.37 -15.39 -6.59
C SER A 339 -22.56 -14.26 -7.24
N ALA A 340 -23.10 -13.59 -8.25
CA ALA A 340 -22.43 -12.47 -8.93
C ALA A 340 -22.33 -11.21 -8.05
N TYR A 341 -23.24 -11.06 -7.07
CA TYR A 341 -23.30 -9.88 -6.21
C TYR A 341 -22.77 -10.12 -4.80
N LYS A 342 -22.60 -11.38 -4.40
CA LYS A 342 -22.13 -11.76 -3.06
C LYS A 342 -20.76 -11.17 -2.69
N SER A 343 -19.85 -11.05 -3.66
CA SER A 343 -18.52 -10.47 -3.46
C SER A 343 -18.53 -8.96 -3.22
N ASN A 344 -19.61 -8.26 -3.60
CA ASN A 344 -19.69 -6.80 -3.53
C ASN A 344 -19.98 -6.24 -2.13
N HIS A 345 -20.14 -7.09 -1.11
CA HIS A 345 -20.48 -6.64 0.26
C HIS A 345 -19.57 -5.52 0.77
N ARG A 346 -18.25 -5.61 0.53
CA ARG A 346 -17.28 -4.59 1.00
C ARG A 346 -17.52 -3.24 0.34
N ILE A 347 -17.66 -3.23 -0.98
CA ILE A 347 -17.83 -1.97 -1.73
C ILE A 347 -19.19 -1.34 -1.45
N VAL A 348 -20.27 -2.12 -1.39
CA VAL A 348 -21.60 -1.59 -1.07
C VAL A 348 -21.64 -1.04 0.35
N LYS A 349 -21.05 -1.75 1.32
CA LYS A 349 -20.96 -1.28 2.70
C LYS A 349 -20.19 0.03 2.81
N TYR A 350 -19.03 0.12 2.13
CA TYR A 350 -18.22 1.33 2.06
C TYR A 350 -19.02 2.52 1.49
N ILE A 351 -19.73 2.32 0.38
CA ILE A 351 -20.49 3.39 -0.27
C ILE A 351 -21.63 3.89 0.63
N LEU A 352 -22.41 2.97 1.20
CA LEU A 352 -23.47 3.34 2.13
C LEU A 352 -22.93 4.06 3.37
N TYR A 353 -21.76 3.64 3.86
CA TYR A 353 -21.08 4.32 4.96
C TYR A 353 -20.75 5.75 4.58
N CYS A 354 -20.10 5.98 3.44
CA CYS A 354 -19.80 7.32 2.94
C CYS A 354 -21.06 8.15 2.72
N LEU A 355 -22.16 7.55 2.24
CA LEU A 355 -23.44 8.25 2.04
C LEU A 355 -24.07 8.70 3.35
N TYR A 356 -23.94 7.93 4.42
CA TYR A 356 -24.59 8.23 5.70
C TYR A 356 -23.75 9.09 6.63
N MET A 357 -22.43 9.11 6.46
CA MET A 357 -21.50 9.88 7.29
C MET A 357 -21.85 11.38 7.39
N PRO A 358 -22.19 12.11 6.31
CA PRO A 358 -22.53 13.54 6.41
C PRO A 358 -23.78 13.84 7.25
N ASP A 359 -24.75 12.91 7.28
CA ASP A 359 -25.95 13.04 8.09
C ASP A 359 -25.70 12.67 9.56
N GLN A 360 -24.62 11.95 9.82
CA GLN A 360 -24.26 11.49 11.14
C GLN A 360 -23.60 12.62 11.95
N ARG A 361 -24.25 13.03 13.04
CA ARG A 361 -23.78 14.15 13.88
C ARG A 361 -22.95 13.68 15.07
N ASP A 362 -23.64 13.21 16.12
CA ASP A 362 -23.05 13.06 17.47
C ASP A 362 -22.55 11.64 17.77
N THR A 363 -22.66 10.72 16.82
CA THR A 363 -22.30 9.31 17.00
C THR A 363 -21.38 8.86 15.87
N VAL A 364 -20.27 8.23 16.22
CA VAL A 364 -19.35 7.66 15.22
C VAL A 364 -20.00 6.42 14.62
N LEU A 365 -20.09 6.37 13.29
CA LEU A 365 -20.46 5.14 12.58
C LEU A 365 -19.25 4.20 12.61
N ASP A 366 -19.28 3.20 13.49
CA ASP A 366 -18.26 2.16 13.50
C ASP A 366 -18.51 1.16 12.38
N GLN A 367 -17.80 1.31 11.26
CA GLN A 367 -17.91 0.44 10.09
C GLN A 367 -17.70 -1.03 10.45
N SER A 368 -16.89 -1.38 11.45
CA SER A 368 -16.64 -2.79 11.82
C SER A 368 -17.89 -3.49 12.37
N ARG A 369 -18.80 -2.74 13.01
CA ARG A 369 -20.00 -3.26 13.68
C ARG A 369 -21.26 -3.23 12.82
N LEU A 370 -21.20 -2.56 11.67
CA LEU A 370 -22.32 -2.44 10.74
C LEU A 370 -22.41 -3.65 9.81
N THR A 371 -23.63 -4.05 9.47
CA THR A 371 -23.95 -5.05 8.44
C THR A 371 -24.93 -4.45 7.43
N ILE A 372 -25.01 -5.06 6.25
CA ILE A 372 -25.97 -4.66 5.23
C ILE A 372 -27.31 -5.34 5.49
N GLU A 373 -28.39 -4.57 5.48
CA GLU A 373 -29.77 -5.02 5.51
C GLU A 373 -30.46 -4.74 4.16
N HIS A 374 -31.32 -5.65 3.74
CA HIS A 374 -32.20 -5.48 2.58
C HIS A 374 -33.60 -5.01 3.02
N LEU A 375 -34.05 -3.83 2.57
CA LEU A 375 -35.38 -3.31 2.93
C LEU A 375 -36.49 -4.20 2.37
N LEU A 376 -36.50 -4.42 1.06
CA LEU A 376 -37.20 -5.54 0.44
C LEU A 376 -36.32 -6.79 0.54
N ASN A 377 -36.86 -7.89 1.07
CA ASN A 377 -36.10 -9.11 1.33
C ASN A 377 -35.29 -9.58 0.11
N ASP A 378 -34.06 -10.02 0.36
CA ASP A 378 -33.17 -10.55 -0.68
C ASP A 378 -33.82 -11.75 -1.37
N ASP A 379 -34.09 -11.62 -2.67
CA ASP A 379 -34.59 -12.67 -3.55
C ASP A 379 -33.60 -13.01 -4.68
N GLY A 380 -32.42 -12.37 -4.69
CA GLY A 380 -31.41 -12.50 -5.75
C GLY A 380 -31.67 -11.68 -7.00
N SER A 381 -32.80 -10.96 -7.08
CA SER A 381 -33.11 -10.10 -8.23
C SER A 381 -32.22 -8.86 -8.28
N VAL A 382 -32.10 -8.26 -9.45
CA VAL A 382 -31.37 -6.99 -9.64
C VAL A 382 -31.99 -5.91 -8.75
N ARG A 383 -33.32 -5.76 -8.79
CA ARG A 383 -34.08 -4.78 -8.00
C ARG A 383 -33.78 -4.86 -6.51
N ASN A 384 -33.97 -6.04 -5.89
CA ASN A 384 -33.81 -6.16 -4.45
C ASN A 384 -32.34 -6.16 -4.02
N SER A 385 -31.40 -6.41 -4.94
CA SER A 385 -29.97 -6.33 -4.63
C SER A 385 -29.38 -4.93 -4.82
N SER A 386 -30.07 -4.00 -5.46
CA SER A 386 -29.56 -2.65 -5.72
C SER A 386 -29.30 -1.86 -4.43
N ILE A 387 -28.26 -1.02 -4.43
CA ILE A 387 -27.85 -0.21 -3.26
C ILE A 387 -28.97 0.65 -2.66
N TYR A 388 -29.90 1.14 -3.48
CA TYR A 388 -31.05 1.89 -3.01
C TYR A 388 -32.14 1.02 -2.38
N ASN A 389 -32.03 -0.31 -2.37
CA ASN A 389 -32.83 -1.21 -1.51
C ASN A 389 -32.06 -1.64 -0.25
N LEU A 390 -30.80 -1.23 -0.10
CA LEU A 390 -29.94 -1.64 1.00
C LEU A 390 -29.81 -0.55 2.04
N THR A 391 -29.49 -0.92 3.27
CA THR A 391 -29.08 0.02 4.32
C THR A 391 -28.03 -0.61 5.24
N LEU A 392 -27.42 0.20 6.09
CA LEU A 392 -26.51 -0.24 7.14
C LEU A 392 -27.23 -0.28 8.48
N THR A 393 -27.02 -1.33 9.27
CA THR A 393 -27.52 -1.41 10.64
C THR A 393 -26.59 -2.27 11.49
N SER A 394 -26.80 -2.36 12.80
CA SER A 394 -25.99 -3.24 13.65
C SER A 394 -26.32 -4.71 13.38
N GLY A 395 -25.32 -5.58 13.55
CA GLY A 395 -25.52 -7.03 13.41
C GLY A 395 -26.60 -7.58 14.35
N GLU A 396 -26.77 -6.98 15.52
CA GLU A 396 -27.81 -7.34 16.50
C GLU A 396 -29.22 -7.05 15.96
N ILE A 397 -29.48 -5.83 15.48
CA ILE A 397 -30.79 -5.44 14.93
C ILE A 397 -31.09 -6.28 13.68
N ASN A 398 -30.11 -6.44 12.79
CA ASN A 398 -30.26 -7.20 11.55
C ASN A 398 -30.68 -8.66 11.82
N SER A 399 -29.92 -9.36 12.66
CA SER A 399 -30.12 -10.80 12.88
C SER A 399 -31.27 -11.15 13.82
N ASN A 400 -31.53 -10.32 14.85
CA ASN A 400 -32.51 -10.65 15.88
C ASN A 400 -33.89 -10.07 15.59
N GLU A 401 -33.93 -8.83 15.09
CA GLU A 401 -35.18 -8.07 14.97
C GLU A 401 -35.71 -8.07 13.53
N LEU A 402 -34.90 -7.69 12.52
CA LEU A 402 -35.38 -7.45 11.16
C LEU A 402 -35.72 -8.72 10.39
N LYS A 403 -34.75 -9.64 10.21
CA LYS A 403 -34.95 -10.93 9.52
C LYS A 403 -35.73 -10.77 8.19
N ASN A 404 -36.71 -11.63 7.92
CA ASN A 404 -37.55 -11.60 6.72
C ASN A 404 -38.86 -10.80 6.92
N ARG A 405 -38.91 -9.84 7.84
CA ARG A 405 -40.10 -9.00 8.07
C ARG A 405 -40.49 -8.19 6.83
N GLY A 406 -41.72 -7.67 6.82
CA GLY A 406 -42.19 -6.78 5.76
C GLY A 406 -41.52 -5.40 5.82
N LEU A 407 -41.51 -4.70 4.69
CA LEU A 407 -40.87 -3.38 4.54
C LEU A 407 -41.28 -2.38 5.62
N VAL A 408 -42.58 -2.17 5.80
CA VAL A 408 -43.13 -1.20 6.77
C VAL A 408 -42.67 -1.52 8.19
N GLU A 409 -42.66 -2.80 8.56
CA GLU A 409 -42.22 -3.25 9.87
C GLU A 409 -40.71 -3.06 10.07
N LYS A 410 -39.90 -3.39 9.04
CA LYS A 410 -38.45 -3.14 9.07
C LYS A 410 -38.14 -1.67 9.26
N ILE A 411 -38.82 -0.78 8.53
CA ILE A 411 -38.62 0.67 8.65
C ILE A 411 -39.01 1.16 10.05
N GLY A 412 -40.10 0.68 10.64
CA GLY A 412 -40.47 1.03 12.01
C GLY A 412 -39.43 0.62 13.07
N ILE A 413 -38.85 -0.58 12.93
CA ILE A 413 -37.77 -1.06 13.81
C ILE A 413 -36.51 -0.20 13.60
N LEU A 414 -36.08 -0.02 12.35
CA LEU A 414 -34.92 0.78 11.99
C LEU A 414 -35.04 2.22 12.52
N LYS A 415 -36.22 2.82 12.41
CA LYS A 415 -36.49 4.17 12.88
C LYS A 415 -36.39 4.32 14.39
N SER A 416 -36.82 3.31 15.15
CA SER A 416 -36.85 3.36 16.61
C SER A 416 -35.57 2.85 17.27
N ARG A 417 -34.85 1.93 16.64
CA ARG A 417 -33.71 1.22 17.25
C ARG A 417 -32.36 1.53 16.62
N SER A 418 -32.31 1.96 15.36
CA SER A 418 -31.03 2.14 14.68
C SER A 418 -30.32 3.42 15.12
N SER A 419 -29.02 3.31 15.38
CA SER A 419 -28.14 4.46 15.62
C SER A 419 -27.73 5.20 14.35
N VAL A 420 -28.03 4.64 13.17
CA VAL A 420 -27.73 5.26 11.87
C VAL A 420 -28.82 6.27 11.55
N ILE A 421 -28.48 7.56 11.44
CA ILE A 421 -29.48 8.63 11.25
C ILE A 421 -30.28 8.44 9.95
N ALA A 422 -29.63 7.98 8.88
CA ALA A 422 -30.32 7.68 7.61
C ALA A 422 -31.46 6.66 7.76
N ASN A 423 -31.35 5.71 8.69
CA ASN A 423 -32.40 4.73 8.97
C ASN A 423 -33.64 5.34 9.63
N GLN A 424 -33.47 6.44 10.35
CA GLN A 424 -34.54 7.13 11.08
C GLN A 424 -35.46 7.94 10.15
N LYS A 425 -35.02 8.16 8.91
CA LYS A 425 -35.75 8.89 7.86
C LYS A 425 -36.31 7.97 6.77
N LEU A 426 -36.16 6.65 6.90
CA LEU A 426 -36.56 5.72 5.84
C LEU A 426 -38.07 5.71 5.55
N ASP A 427 -38.90 6.18 6.49
CA ASP A 427 -40.34 6.31 6.27
C ASP A 427 -40.70 7.37 5.23
N GLU A 428 -39.79 8.29 4.90
CA GLU A 428 -39.95 9.24 3.78
C GLU A 428 -39.99 8.53 2.41
N TYR A 429 -39.58 7.26 2.36
CA TYR A 429 -39.60 6.42 1.16
C TYR A 429 -40.77 5.44 1.14
N LEU A 430 -41.80 5.68 1.95
CA LEU A 430 -43.08 5.00 1.89
C LEU A 430 -44.16 5.96 1.39
N ASP A 431 -45.05 5.47 0.53
CA ASP A 431 -46.27 6.20 0.21
C ASP A 431 -47.33 6.04 1.32
N ALA A 432 -48.50 6.67 1.11
CA ALA A 432 -49.60 6.61 2.07
C ALA A 432 -50.18 5.19 2.27
N GLN A 433 -49.88 4.26 1.35
CA GLN A 433 -50.30 2.86 1.39
C GLN A 433 -49.21 1.94 1.97
N GLY A 434 -48.01 2.47 2.24
CA GLY A 434 -46.87 1.69 2.72
C GLY A 434 -46.07 1.00 1.61
N GLU A 435 -46.28 1.39 0.35
CA GLU A 435 -45.50 0.90 -0.78
C GLU A 435 -44.18 1.64 -0.91
N TYR A 436 -43.18 0.96 -1.49
CA TYR A 436 -41.83 1.47 -1.56
C TYR A 436 -41.64 2.50 -2.67
N LEU A 437 -41.27 3.73 -2.32
CA LEU A 437 -40.90 4.79 -3.24
C LEU A 437 -39.43 4.64 -3.70
N GLU A 438 -39.16 3.56 -4.42
CA GLU A 438 -37.82 3.16 -4.87
C GLU A 438 -37.12 4.24 -5.69
N ASP A 439 -37.82 4.80 -6.69
CA ASP A 439 -37.26 5.84 -7.57
C ASP A 439 -36.91 7.11 -6.80
N LYS A 440 -37.71 7.46 -5.78
CA LYS A 440 -37.43 8.59 -4.91
C LYS A 440 -36.11 8.35 -4.16
N ARG A 441 -35.98 7.21 -3.47
CA ARG A 441 -34.75 6.90 -2.73
C ARG A 441 -33.52 6.79 -3.63
N LYS A 442 -33.68 6.19 -4.81
CA LYS A 442 -32.61 6.10 -5.81
C LYS A 442 -32.12 7.49 -6.21
N ASN A 443 -33.04 8.42 -6.51
CA ASN A 443 -32.69 9.77 -6.92
C ASN A 443 -32.04 10.56 -5.77
N ASP A 444 -32.58 10.48 -4.56
CA ASP A 444 -32.01 11.16 -3.38
C ASP A 444 -30.58 10.67 -3.08
N LEU A 445 -30.36 9.35 -3.06
CA LEU A 445 -29.01 8.78 -2.86
C LEU A 445 -28.06 9.15 -4.00
N LYS A 446 -28.57 9.23 -5.24
CA LYS A 446 -27.77 9.61 -6.41
C LYS A 446 -27.32 11.07 -6.30
N GLU A 447 -28.24 11.96 -5.94
CA GLU A 447 -27.93 13.38 -5.72
C GLU A 447 -26.93 13.54 -4.57
N GLN A 448 -27.13 12.85 -3.44
CA GLN A 448 -26.19 12.86 -2.32
C GLN A 448 -24.79 12.35 -2.72
N ALA A 449 -24.74 11.29 -3.53
CA ALA A 449 -23.48 10.73 -4.03
C ALA A 449 -22.72 11.73 -4.91
N ILE A 450 -23.40 12.33 -5.91
CA ILE A 450 -22.76 13.16 -6.93
C ILE A 450 -22.47 14.57 -6.40
N SER A 451 -23.39 15.16 -5.64
CA SER A 451 -23.31 16.58 -5.25
C SER A 451 -22.57 16.81 -3.94
N ASN A 452 -22.48 15.80 -3.06
CA ASN A 452 -21.92 15.96 -1.72
C ASN A 452 -20.75 14.99 -1.47
N VAL A 453 -21.02 13.68 -1.47
CA VAL A 453 -20.10 12.68 -0.89
C VAL A 453 -18.91 12.33 -1.80
N PHE A 454 -19.17 12.17 -3.09
CA PHE A 454 -18.18 11.81 -4.10
C PHE A 454 -18.01 12.92 -5.14
N LYS A 455 -18.27 14.16 -4.74
CA LYS A 455 -18.11 15.34 -5.60
C LYS A 455 -16.65 15.47 -6.01
N TYR A 456 -16.40 15.46 -7.31
CA TYR A 456 -15.07 15.66 -7.86
C TYR A 456 -14.83 17.13 -8.22
N GLU A 457 -13.70 17.67 -7.79
CA GLU A 457 -13.31 19.05 -8.10
C GLU A 457 -12.11 19.06 -9.04
N GLY A 458 -12.26 19.69 -10.22
CA GLY A 458 -11.17 19.83 -11.18
C GLY A 458 -10.08 20.81 -10.74
N SER A 459 -10.36 21.64 -9.73
CA SER A 459 -9.41 22.59 -9.14
C SER A 459 -9.64 22.69 -7.62
N PRO A 460 -9.26 21.65 -6.85
CA PRO A 460 -9.49 21.62 -5.41
C PRO A 460 -8.67 22.67 -4.66
N PHE A 461 -7.60 23.20 -5.27
CA PHE A 461 -6.75 24.25 -4.70
C PHE A 461 -7.08 25.65 -5.24
N GLY A 462 -8.14 25.81 -6.04
CA GLY A 462 -8.62 27.12 -6.52
C GLY A 462 -7.80 27.75 -7.66
N TYR A 463 -6.88 27.02 -8.29
CA TYR A 463 -6.13 27.51 -9.45
C TYR A 463 -6.94 27.38 -10.74
N THR A 464 -7.13 28.48 -11.47
CA THR A 464 -7.84 28.43 -12.75
C THR A 464 -6.99 27.76 -13.84
N LYS A 465 -7.62 27.41 -14.95
CA LYS A 465 -6.93 26.81 -16.09
C LYS A 465 -5.81 27.71 -16.60
N GLU A 466 -6.08 29.02 -16.69
CA GLU A 466 -5.16 30.04 -17.18
C GLU A 466 -3.96 30.19 -16.26
N MET A 467 -4.17 30.14 -14.93
CA MET A 467 -3.10 30.20 -13.94
C MET A 467 -2.17 28.99 -14.07
N VAL A 468 -2.74 27.78 -14.15
CA VAL A 468 -1.97 26.53 -14.30
C VAL A 468 -1.19 26.52 -15.62
N ASP A 469 -1.85 26.85 -16.73
CA ASP A 469 -1.21 26.87 -18.06
C ASP A 469 -0.09 27.92 -18.12
N GLY A 470 -0.33 29.09 -17.55
CA GLY A 470 0.65 30.16 -17.42
C GLY A 470 1.87 29.73 -16.61
N TYR A 471 1.64 29.15 -15.43
CA TYR A 471 2.71 28.69 -14.55
C TYR A 471 3.57 27.60 -15.21
N LEU A 472 2.94 26.56 -15.79
CA LEU A 472 3.67 25.46 -16.44
C LEU A 472 4.44 25.94 -17.68
N LYS A 473 3.90 26.92 -18.42
CA LYS A 473 4.61 27.55 -19.54
C LYS A 473 5.85 28.30 -19.04
N MET A 474 5.72 29.11 -17.98
CA MET A 474 6.85 29.82 -17.39
C MET A 474 7.90 28.86 -16.82
N LYS A 475 7.49 27.82 -16.09
CA LYS A 475 8.39 26.79 -15.56
C LYS A 475 9.25 26.16 -16.65
N ARG A 476 8.64 25.85 -17.81
CA ARG A 476 9.39 25.32 -18.97
C ARG A 476 10.33 26.34 -19.58
N ALA A 477 9.93 27.61 -19.68
CA ALA A 477 10.78 28.68 -20.22
C ALA A 477 11.99 28.99 -19.30
N LEU A 478 11.81 28.88 -17.99
CA LEU A 478 12.82 29.20 -16.98
C LEU A 478 13.66 27.99 -16.54
N GLN A 479 13.44 26.80 -17.12
CA GLN A 479 14.11 25.57 -16.69
C GLN A 479 15.65 25.60 -16.73
N SER A 480 16.23 26.51 -17.52
CA SER A 480 17.68 26.67 -17.69
C SER A 480 18.27 27.85 -16.91
N ASP A 481 17.45 28.67 -16.26
CA ASP A 481 17.89 29.78 -15.40
C ASP A 481 17.52 29.45 -13.95
N GLU A 482 18.48 28.90 -13.20
CA GLU A 482 18.27 28.42 -11.83
C GLU A 482 17.80 29.52 -10.88
N GLU A 483 18.27 30.76 -11.06
CA GLU A 483 17.88 31.91 -10.25
C GLU A 483 16.40 32.26 -10.47
N LEU A 484 15.98 32.40 -11.74
CA LEU A 484 14.59 32.71 -12.07
C LEU A 484 13.64 31.56 -11.74
N LEU A 485 14.09 30.32 -11.88
CA LEU A 485 13.30 29.15 -11.49
C LEU A 485 13.09 29.13 -9.97
N ALA A 486 14.11 29.43 -9.16
CA ALA A 486 13.96 29.52 -7.71
C ALA A 486 12.94 30.59 -7.30
N VAL A 487 12.99 31.77 -7.94
CA VAL A 487 12.00 32.84 -7.71
C VAL A 487 10.59 32.40 -8.13
N LEU A 488 10.45 31.67 -9.25
CA LEU A 488 9.15 31.15 -9.69
C LEU A 488 8.58 30.16 -8.67
N LEU A 489 9.42 29.27 -8.14
CA LEU A 489 9.01 28.26 -7.15
C LEU A 489 8.58 28.89 -5.82
N GLU A 490 9.13 30.04 -5.46
CA GLU A 490 8.78 30.78 -4.24
C GLU A 490 7.56 31.69 -4.44
N ARG A 491 7.48 32.41 -5.58
CA ARG A 491 6.52 33.49 -5.80
C ARG A 491 5.36 33.11 -6.73
N GLY A 492 5.44 31.97 -7.40
CA GLY A 492 4.44 31.53 -8.38
C GLY A 492 4.24 32.57 -9.49
N MET A 493 2.98 32.77 -9.88
CA MET A 493 2.59 33.73 -10.93
C MET A 493 2.93 35.20 -10.60
N ASN A 494 3.26 35.52 -9.34
CA ASN A 494 3.65 36.89 -8.93
C ASN A 494 5.13 37.21 -9.21
N ILE A 495 5.88 36.30 -9.84
CA ILE A 495 7.30 36.47 -10.18
C ILE A 495 7.57 37.81 -10.89
N GLN A 496 6.77 38.18 -11.89
CA GLN A 496 6.99 39.41 -12.65
C GLN A 496 6.92 40.65 -11.75
N THR A 497 5.87 40.75 -10.94
CA THR A 497 5.67 41.86 -9.98
C THR A 497 6.78 41.90 -8.93
N TYR A 498 7.23 40.74 -8.48
CA TYR A 498 8.33 40.64 -7.52
C TYR A 498 9.65 41.14 -8.11
N LEU A 499 9.99 40.69 -9.33
CA LEU A 499 11.22 41.09 -10.02
C LEU A 499 11.20 42.58 -10.38
N SER A 500 10.08 43.11 -10.88
CA SER A 500 9.97 44.53 -11.25
C SER A 500 10.14 45.46 -10.05
N ASN A 501 9.64 45.05 -8.88
CA ASN A 501 9.67 45.85 -7.66
C ASN A 501 10.96 45.70 -6.85
N ASN A 502 11.88 44.82 -7.25
CA ASN A 502 13.16 44.61 -6.57
C ASN A 502 14.32 45.27 -7.36
N PRO A 503 14.86 46.41 -6.90
CA PRO A 503 15.95 47.10 -7.58
C PRO A 503 17.24 46.27 -7.70
N ALA A 504 17.45 45.29 -6.81
CA ALA A 504 18.62 44.41 -6.85
C ALA A 504 18.51 43.30 -7.92
N MET A 505 17.30 43.05 -8.46
CA MET A 505 17.03 41.95 -9.40
C MET A 505 16.70 42.45 -10.81
N GLN A 506 17.14 43.66 -11.19
CA GLN A 506 16.85 44.23 -12.52
C GLN A 506 17.42 43.40 -13.67
N ASP A 507 18.61 42.80 -13.48
CA ASP A 507 19.17 41.89 -14.48
C ASP A 507 18.29 40.64 -14.66
N ALA A 508 17.90 40.01 -13.55
CA ALA A 508 16.96 38.88 -13.55
C ALA A 508 15.61 39.25 -14.18
N TYR A 509 15.08 40.45 -13.91
CA TYR A 509 13.85 40.94 -14.54
C TYR A 509 13.98 41.04 -16.07
N ASN A 510 15.10 41.57 -16.58
CA ASN A 510 15.34 41.67 -18.02
C ASN A 510 15.49 40.28 -18.68
N ARG A 511 16.17 39.34 -18.01
CA ARG A 511 16.25 37.94 -18.45
C ARG A 511 14.86 37.28 -18.45
N PHE A 512 14.05 37.51 -17.42
CA PHE A 512 12.68 37.02 -17.33
C PHE A 512 11.81 37.50 -18.50
N LEU A 513 11.83 38.81 -18.81
CA LEU A 513 11.10 39.37 -19.94
C LEU A 513 11.54 38.77 -21.29
N THR A 514 12.83 38.46 -21.42
CA THR A 514 13.39 37.85 -22.64
C THR A 514 12.93 36.40 -22.81
N LEU A 515 12.88 35.63 -21.72
CA LEU A 515 12.52 34.21 -21.74
C LEU A 515 11.01 33.96 -21.79
N CYS A 516 10.21 34.76 -21.09
CA CYS A 516 8.77 34.56 -20.96
C CYS A 516 7.92 35.51 -21.81
N GLY A 517 8.52 36.57 -22.37
CA GLY A 517 7.84 37.66 -23.05
C GLY A 517 7.22 38.66 -22.07
N THR A 518 6.79 39.83 -22.55
CA THR A 518 5.95 40.75 -21.75
C THR A 518 4.56 40.15 -21.61
N THR A 519 4.29 39.51 -20.47
CA THR A 519 2.92 39.26 -20.02
C THR A 519 2.29 40.62 -19.70
N SER A 520 1.49 41.11 -20.64
CA SER A 520 0.60 42.27 -20.50
C SER A 520 -0.71 41.86 -19.85
#